data_AF-A0A963BCT3-F1
#
_entry.id   AF-A0A963BCT3-F1
#
_cell.length_a   1.000
_cell.length_b   1.000
_cell.length_c   1.000
_cell.angle_alpha   90.00
_cell.angle_beta   90.00
_cell.angle_gamma   90.00
#
_symmetry.space_group_name_H-M   'P 1'
#
loop_
_entity.id
_entity.type
_entity.pdbx_description
1 polymer ?
#
loop_
_entity_poly.entity_id
_entity_poly.type
_entity_poly.pdbx_seq_one_letter_code
_entity_poly.pdbx_strand_id
1 'polypeptide(L)'
;MRAQTFTIDPSALADLGGIHPLDSAATLVLVFGPSNLLDDTEAAARLKAYFPQSQVHGCSTSGAIHELDIIDDRLIVAVARFEHTRLISSGSPISDAMDSERVGKLLAEGLPKDELRAVLVLSDGLQVNGTGLIEGLNANLPDGVVVTGGLAGDADRFERTWVFVDGEMRSGYVTAVGFYGDVVRIGHGSKGGWDIFGVERTVTRSSGNVLYELDGRPALELYKEYLGDRADGLPATALLFPLALRAGNDGDQIVRTVLAVNEDDQSMTFAGDLPQGSRVQLMRANFDRLIDGASGAALMTKASKSAESDLLVVAISCVGRRLVLGERSEEEVESVLDEMPEGTHQVGFYSYGEISPYGSGQCQLHNQTMTLTTITEA
;
A
#
# COMPACT_ATOMS: atom_id res chain seq x y z
N MET A 1 22.11 10.33 2.52
CA MET A 1 20.83 10.55 3.24
C MET A 1 21.01 10.29 4.74
N ARG A 2 20.29 11.03 5.60
CA ARG A 2 20.17 10.73 7.03
C ARG A 2 18.72 10.43 7.39
N ALA A 3 18.47 9.35 8.12
CA ALA A 3 17.14 8.94 8.54
C ALA A 3 17.04 8.74 10.05
N GLN A 4 15.83 8.88 10.57
CA GLN A 4 15.48 8.55 11.95
C GLN A 4 13.99 8.18 12.00
N THR A 5 13.65 7.25 12.90
CA THR A 5 12.29 6.76 13.10
C THR A 5 11.96 6.84 14.58
N PHE A 6 10.71 7.16 14.92
CA PHE A 6 10.25 7.21 16.30
C PHE A 6 8.73 7.12 16.38
N THR A 7 8.24 6.72 17.55
CA THR A 7 6.81 6.70 17.88
C THR A 7 6.44 7.93 18.70
N ILE A 8 5.25 8.48 18.49
CA ILE A 8 4.70 9.58 19.27
C ILE A 8 3.34 9.15 19.81
N ASP A 9 3.11 9.38 21.10
CA ASP A 9 1.75 9.35 21.63
C ASP A 9 0.97 10.54 21.04
N PRO A 10 -0.17 10.32 20.36
CA PRO A 10 -0.98 11.40 19.80
C PRO A 10 -1.24 12.55 20.77
N SER A 11 -1.45 12.25 22.06
CA SER A 11 -1.70 13.25 23.09
C SER A 11 -0.45 14.06 23.49
N ALA A 12 0.75 13.54 23.20
CA ALA A 12 2.04 14.13 23.54
C ALA A 12 2.73 14.83 22.36
N LEU A 13 2.05 15.03 21.23
CA LEU A 13 2.54 15.76 20.05
C LEU A 13 3.07 17.18 20.35
N ALA A 14 2.74 17.75 21.51
CA ALA A 14 3.24 19.05 21.97
C ALA A 14 4.72 19.04 22.41
N ASP A 15 5.33 17.88 22.66
CA ASP A 15 6.68 17.75 23.21
C ASP A 15 7.60 16.87 22.34
N LEU A 16 7.67 17.19 21.05
CA LEU A 16 8.63 16.59 20.11
C LEU A 16 10.09 17.03 20.38
N GLY A 17 10.46 17.34 21.63
CA GLY A 17 11.72 17.96 22.00
C GLY A 17 12.97 17.25 21.44
N GLY A 18 13.78 17.97 20.67
CA GLY A 18 15.16 17.60 20.32
C GLY A 18 15.42 17.10 18.89
N ILE A 19 14.40 16.88 18.06
CA ILE A 19 14.53 16.26 16.72
C ILE A 19 14.72 17.31 15.59
N HIS A 20 15.27 18.49 15.94
CA HIS A 20 15.39 19.64 15.05
C HIS A 20 16.48 19.60 13.92
N PRO A 21 17.42 18.64 13.78
CA PRO A 21 18.49 18.79 12.79
C PRO A 21 18.11 18.45 11.35
N LEU A 22 16.94 17.83 11.11
CA LEU A 22 16.60 17.29 9.79
C LEU A 22 15.52 18.05 9.02
N ASP A 23 14.82 19.06 9.55
CA ASP A 23 13.83 19.81 8.75
C ASP A 23 14.49 20.60 7.60
N SER A 24 14.03 20.38 6.37
CA SER A 24 14.48 21.08 5.17
C SER A 24 13.53 20.81 4.00
N ALA A 25 13.63 21.59 2.91
CA ALA A 25 12.88 21.31 1.69
C ALA A 25 13.25 19.96 1.03
N ALA A 26 14.42 19.40 1.35
CA ALA A 26 14.90 18.09 0.92
C ALA A 26 14.68 17.02 2.00
N THR A 27 13.69 17.21 2.87
CA THR A 27 13.34 16.26 3.92
C THR A 27 11.96 15.68 3.65
N LEU A 28 11.89 14.35 3.63
CA LEU A 28 10.65 13.59 3.63
C LEU A 28 10.30 13.27 5.08
N VAL A 29 9.05 13.53 5.46
CA VAL A 29 8.48 13.06 6.72
C VAL A 29 7.31 12.14 6.38
N LEU A 30 7.38 10.87 6.79
CA LEU A 30 6.29 9.92 6.68
C LEU A 30 5.62 9.77 8.04
N VAL A 31 4.29 9.83 8.07
CA VAL A 31 3.48 9.75 9.29
C VAL A 31 2.38 8.70 9.14
N PHE A 32 2.38 7.69 9.99
CA PHE A 32 1.39 6.60 9.97
C PHE A 32 0.73 6.48 11.34
N GLY A 33 -0.59 6.27 11.40
CA GLY A 33 -1.24 6.06 12.69
C GLY A 33 -2.73 5.74 12.62
N PRO A 34 -3.46 5.88 13.74
CA PRO A 34 -4.85 5.46 13.82
C PRO A 34 -5.80 6.42 13.10
N SER A 35 -6.93 5.89 12.62
CA SER A 35 -7.91 6.67 11.85
C SER A 35 -8.72 7.67 12.69
N ASN A 36 -8.72 7.54 14.03
CA ASN A 36 -9.36 8.50 14.94
C ASN A 36 -8.64 9.86 14.96
N LEU A 37 -7.38 9.94 14.50
CA LEU A 37 -6.65 11.21 14.36
C LEU A 37 -7.26 12.18 13.36
N LEU A 38 -8.11 11.68 12.45
CA LEU A 38 -8.90 12.56 11.58
C LEU A 38 -9.84 13.49 12.39
N ASP A 39 -10.17 13.17 13.65
CA ASP A 39 -10.93 14.06 14.54
C ASP A 39 -10.02 15.07 15.29
N ASP A 40 -8.70 14.87 15.29
CA ASP A 40 -7.73 15.75 15.95
C ASP A 40 -7.11 16.73 14.95
N THR A 41 -7.79 17.87 14.79
CA THR A 41 -7.34 18.93 13.89
C THR A 41 -6.05 19.63 14.36
N GLU A 42 -5.68 19.49 15.63
CA GLU A 42 -4.44 20.08 16.16
C GLU A 42 -3.23 19.18 15.88
N ALA A 43 -3.38 17.86 15.83
CA ALA A 43 -2.28 16.92 15.58
C ALA A 43 -1.57 17.20 14.26
N ALA A 44 -2.34 17.38 13.18
CA ALA A 44 -1.80 17.68 11.86
C ALA A 44 -1.11 19.06 11.81
N ALA A 45 -1.71 20.06 12.45
CA ALA A 45 -1.14 21.40 12.56
C ALA A 45 0.17 21.39 13.38
N ARG A 46 0.26 20.61 14.45
CA ARG A 46 1.48 20.41 15.25
C ARG A 46 2.60 19.77 14.43
N LEU A 47 2.30 18.72 13.66
CA LEU A 47 3.28 18.09 12.76
C LEU A 47 3.80 19.08 11.71
N LYS A 48 2.91 19.88 11.09
CA LYS A 48 3.30 20.91 10.13
C LYS A 48 4.12 22.03 10.77
N ALA A 49 3.79 22.44 11.98
CA ALA A 49 4.56 23.43 12.72
C ALA A 49 5.94 22.91 13.12
N TYR A 50 6.07 21.61 13.37
CA TYR A 50 7.33 20.97 13.71
C TYR A 50 8.25 20.75 12.48
N PHE A 51 7.65 20.48 11.32
CA PHE A 51 8.34 20.32 10.04
C PHE A 51 7.86 21.35 8.99
N PRO A 52 8.14 22.64 9.19
CA PRO A 52 7.59 23.69 8.34
C PRO A 52 8.14 23.65 6.90
N GLN A 53 9.35 23.12 6.69
CA GLN A 53 9.99 23.07 5.37
C GLN A 53 9.85 21.71 4.68
N SER A 54 9.72 20.63 5.46
CA SER A 54 9.70 19.27 4.94
C SER A 54 8.46 18.95 4.08
N GLN A 55 8.61 17.97 3.20
CA GLN A 55 7.50 17.31 2.53
C GLN A 55 6.91 16.27 3.48
N VAL A 56 5.80 16.61 4.14
CA VAL A 56 5.11 15.72 5.09
C VAL A 56 4.01 14.95 4.35
N HIS A 57 4.07 13.63 4.43
CA HIS A 57 3.10 12.68 3.86
C HIS A 57 2.72 11.66 4.91
N GLY A 58 1.53 11.11 4.82
CA GLY A 58 1.08 10.14 5.80
C GLY A 58 -0.33 9.66 5.56
N CYS A 59 -0.73 8.60 6.27
CA CYS A 59 -2.08 8.09 6.21
C CYS A 59 -2.51 7.33 7.46
N SER A 60 -3.81 7.14 7.60
CA SER A 60 -4.37 6.19 8.57
C SER A 60 -4.02 4.76 8.19
N THR A 61 -4.00 3.89 9.18
CA THR A 61 -3.51 2.52 9.04
C THR A 61 -4.45 1.49 9.65
N SER A 62 -4.24 0.25 9.25
CA SER A 62 -4.79 -0.94 9.90
C SER A 62 -3.76 -1.62 10.80
N GLY A 63 -2.92 -0.81 11.47
CA GLY A 63 -1.72 -1.21 12.20
C GLY A 63 -0.49 -0.57 11.58
N ALA A 64 0.17 0.33 12.30
CA ALA A 64 1.39 0.96 11.84
C ALA A 64 2.59 0.08 12.19
N ILE A 65 3.57 0.00 11.31
CA ILE A 65 4.80 -0.79 11.48
C ILE A 65 5.90 0.17 11.91
N HIS A 66 6.61 -0.16 13.00
CA HIS A 66 7.83 0.52 13.41
C HIS A 66 8.86 -0.49 13.89
N GLU A 67 9.96 -0.58 13.15
CA GLU A 67 10.96 -1.62 13.30
C GLU A 67 10.33 -3.02 13.29
N LEU A 68 10.27 -3.70 14.43
CA LEU A 68 9.68 -5.04 14.61
C LEU A 68 8.24 -4.99 15.12
N ASP A 69 7.78 -3.84 15.60
CA ASP A 69 6.52 -3.70 16.30
C ASP A 69 5.37 -3.32 15.36
N ILE A 70 4.18 -3.86 15.66
CA ILE A 70 2.91 -3.43 15.06
C ILE A 70 2.14 -2.62 16.11
N ILE A 71 1.88 -1.35 15.80
CA ILE A 71 1.38 -0.36 16.75
C ILE A 71 0.06 0.23 16.24
N ASP A 72 -0.99 0.13 17.05
CA ASP A 72 -2.35 0.54 16.68
C ASP A 72 -2.78 1.90 17.22
N ASP A 73 -2.14 2.39 18.29
CA ASP A 73 -2.61 3.55 19.06
C ASP A 73 -1.64 4.74 19.07
N ARG A 74 -0.52 4.65 18.34
CA ARG A 74 0.49 5.71 18.24
C ARG A 74 0.71 6.19 16.81
N LEU A 75 1.31 7.37 16.70
CA LEU A 75 1.87 7.87 15.46
C LEU A 75 3.28 7.31 15.28
N ILE A 76 3.56 6.76 14.10
CA ILE A 76 4.90 6.40 13.66
C ILE A 76 5.38 7.49 12.72
N VAL A 77 6.59 8.00 12.98
CA VAL A 77 7.20 9.04 12.17
C VAL A 77 8.56 8.58 11.67
N ALA A 78 8.76 8.63 10.36
CA ALA A 78 10.07 8.55 9.74
C ALA A 78 10.46 9.90 9.17
N VAL A 79 11.68 10.36 9.45
CA VAL A 79 12.24 11.59 8.89
C VAL A 79 13.49 11.22 8.11
N ALA A 80 13.49 11.47 6.80
CA ALA A 80 14.62 11.22 5.92
C ALA A 80 15.04 12.51 5.23
N ARG A 81 16.23 13.02 5.55
CA ARG A 81 16.82 14.19 4.91
C ARG A 81 17.83 13.77 3.84
N PHE A 82 17.64 14.29 2.64
CA PHE A 82 18.50 14.08 1.50
C PHE A 82 19.52 15.23 1.36
N GLU A 83 20.70 14.92 0.82
CA GLU A 83 21.74 15.90 0.53
C GLU A 83 21.60 16.49 -0.87
N HIS A 84 21.19 15.68 -1.83
CA HIS A 84 21.17 16.02 -3.25
C HIS A 84 19.83 15.72 -3.92
N THR A 85 19.07 14.78 -3.37
CA THR A 85 17.76 14.40 -3.87
C THR A 85 16.75 15.52 -3.63
N ARG A 86 16.07 15.95 -4.69
CA ARG A 86 14.96 16.89 -4.59
C ARG A 86 13.65 16.13 -4.42
N LEU A 87 12.73 16.70 -3.65
CA LEU A 87 11.39 16.17 -3.41
C LEU A 87 10.34 17.14 -3.94
N ILE A 88 9.30 16.63 -4.59
CA ILE A 88 8.16 17.44 -5.04
C ILE A 88 6.90 16.65 -4.79
N SER A 89 5.92 17.29 -4.16
CA SER A 89 4.63 16.68 -3.85
C SER A 89 3.56 17.07 -4.85
N SER A 90 2.62 16.17 -5.06
CA SER A 90 1.39 16.37 -5.82
C SER A 90 0.22 15.79 -5.02
N GLY A 91 -0.97 16.32 -5.21
CA GLY A 91 -2.15 15.91 -4.47
C GLY A 91 -3.43 16.24 -5.20
N SER A 92 -4.44 15.40 -5.06
CA SER A 92 -5.77 15.65 -5.64
C SER A 92 -6.86 15.11 -4.72
N PRO A 93 -7.97 15.85 -4.55
CA PRO A 93 -9.16 15.31 -3.92
C PRO A 93 -9.78 14.22 -4.81
N ILE A 94 -10.49 13.31 -4.16
CA ILE A 94 -11.33 12.29 -4.79
C ILE A 94 -12.58 12.09 -3.94
N SER A 95 -13.73 12.07 -4.60
CA SER A 95 -15.04 11.87 -3.95
C SER A 95 -15.82 10.70 -4.54
N ASP A 96 -15.31 10.11 -5.62
CA ASP A 96 -15.95 9.03 -6.36
C ASP A 96 -14.86 8.11 -6.93
N ALA A 97 -15.02 6.80 -6.73
CA ALA A 97 -14.09 5.81 -7.24
C ALA A 97 -13.99 5.83 -8.78
N MET A 98 -15.02 6.28 -9.48
CA MET A 98 -15.02 6.43 -10.94
C MET A 98 -14.04 7.50 -11.44
N ASP A 99 -13.64 8.44 -10.58
CA ASP A 99 -12.68 9.49 -10.91
C ASP A 99 -11.21 9.06 -10.74
N SER A 100 -10.95 7.82 -10.29
CA SER A 100 -9.61 7.40 -9.88
C SER A 100 -8.55 7.51 -10.99
N GLU A 101 -8.90 7.16 -12.24
CA GLU A 101 -7.99 7.31 -13.39
C GLU A 101 -7.63 8.78 -13.65
N ARG A 102 -8.64 9.66 -13.60
CA ARG A 102 -8.45 11.11 -13.73
C ARG A 102 -7.56 11.64 -12.60
N VAL A 103 -7.76 11.17 -11.37
CA VAL A 103 -6.94 11.53 -10.21
C VAL A 103 -5.49 11.07 -10.39
N GLY A 104 -5.26 9.84 -10.84
CA GLY A 104 -3.93 9.32 -11.15
C GLY A 104 -3.20 10.16 -12.20
N LYS A 105 -3.91 10.57 -13.25
CA LYS A 105 -3.40 11.50 -14.26
C LYS A 105 -3.03 12.85 -13.66
N LEU A 106 -3.89 13.46 -12.85
CA LEU A 106 -3.63 14.76 -12.23
C LEU A 106 -2.41 14.72 -11.31
N LEU A 107 -2.26 13.64 -10.54
CA LEU A 107 -1.10 13.44 -9.68
C LEU A 107 0.18 13.41 -10.51
N ALA A 108 0.20 12.62 -11.60
CA ALA A 108 1.31 12.56 -12.51
C ALA A 108 1.61 13.94 -13.14
N GLU A 109 0.60 14.66 -13.62
CA GLU A 109 0.78 16.00 -14.23
C GLU A 109 1.35 17.03 -13.25
N GLY A 110 1.03 16.91 -11.96
CA GLY A 110 1.61 17.74 -10.90
C GLY A 110 3.08 17.47 -10.58
N LEU A 111 3.66 16.40 -11.15
CA LEU A 111 5.06 16.04 -10.96
C LEU A 111 5.88 16.33 -12.24
N PRO A 112 6.88 17.23 -12.17
CA PRO A 112 7.89 17.39 -13.21
C PRO A 112 8.49 16.05 -13.64
N LYS A 113 8.75 15.89 -14.94
CA LYS A 113 9.20 14.62 -15.51
C LYS A 113 10.72 14.50 -15.55
N ASP A 114 11.40 15.64 -15.70
CA ASP A 114 12.85 15.70 -15.75
C ASP A 114 13.46 15.21 -14.44
N GLU A 115 14.36 14.23 -14.56
CA GLU A 115 15.09 13.60 -13.44
C GLU A 115 14.22 12.86 -12.41
N LEU A 116 12.91 12.70 -12.66
CA LEU A 116 12.04 11.91 -11.80
C LEU A 116 12.47 10.44 -11.81
N ARG A 117 12.67 9.85 -10.64
CA ARG A 117 13.09 8.45 -10.48
C ARG A 117 12.03 7.57 -9.86
N ALA A 118 11.29 8.09 -8.91
CA ALA A 118 10.25 7.34 -8.24
C ALA A 118 9.14 8.24 -7.74
N VAL A 119 7.99 7.64 -7.47
CA VAL A 119 6.82 8.25 -6.85
C VAL A 119 6.33 7.33 -5.73
N LEU A 120 6.20 7.87 -4.52
CA LEU A 120 5.50 7.21 -3.42
C LEU A 120 4.10 7.80 -3.31
N VAL A 121 3.07 6.96 -3.34
CA VAL A 121 1.65 7.34 -3.37
C VAL A 121 0.96 6.88 -2.08
N LEU A 122 0.26 7.78 -1.41
CA LEU A 122 -0.64 7.45 -0.31
C LEU A 122 -2.05 7.88 -0.69
N SER A 123 -2.96 6.92 -0.69
CA SER A 123 -4.32 7.11 -1.18
C SER A 123 -5.32 6.92 -0.05
N ASP A 124 -6.45 7.63 -0.12
CA ASP A 124 -7.66 7.20 0.56
C ASP A 124 -7.97 5.73 0.21
N GLY A 125 -8.47 4.98 1.20
CA GLY A 125 -8.71 3.54 1.06
C GLY A 125 -10.15 3.15 0.74
N LEU A 126 -11.09 4.11 0.73
CA LEU A 126 -12.53 3.84 0.66
C LEU A 126 -13.17 4.43 -0.59
N GLN A 127 -12.71 5.59 -1.04
CA GLN A 127 -13.33 6.35 -2.15
C GLN A 127 -12.57 6.17 -3.47
N VAL A 128 -11.62 5.23 -3.54
CA VAL A 128 -10.69 5.07 -4.65
C VAL A 128 -10.84 3.69 -5.27
N ASN A 129 -10.99 3.65 -6.60
CA ASN A 129 -10.65 2.47 -7.38
C ASN A 129 -9.13 2.46 -7.61
N GLY A 130 -8.41 1.65 -6.84
CA GLY A 130 -6.95 1.59 -6.93
C GLY A 130 -6.45 1.11 -8.31
N THR A 131 -7.24 0.37 -9.09
CA THR A 131 -6.84 -0.05 -10.45
C THR A 131 -6.79 1.18 -11.36
N GLY A 132 -7.88 1.93 -11.42
CA GLY A 132 -7.95 3.17 -12.21
C GLY A 132 -6.91 4.20 -11.78
N LEU A 133 -6.67 4.37 -10.47
CA LEU A 133 -5.63 5.28 -9.97
C LEU A 133 -4.25 4.97 -10.56
N ILE A 134 -3.88 3.68 -10.57
CA ILE A 134 -2.58 3.24 -11.08
C ILE A 134 -2.52 3.31 -12.61
N GLU A 135 -3.60 3.02 -13.32
CA GLU A 135 -3.68 3.22 -14.77
C GLU A 135 -3.44 4.68 -15.16
N GLY A 136 -4.09 5.62 -14.45
CA GLY A 136 -3.89 7.06 -14.64
C GLY A 136 -2.44 7.51 -14.39
N LEU A 137 -1.79 6.97 -13.35
CA LEU A 137 -0.38 7.25 -13.07
C LEU A 137 0.54 6.67 -14.16
N ASN A 138 0.42 5.38 -14.46
CA ASN A 138 1.26 4.67 -15.43
C ASN A 138 1.17 5.30 -16.83
N ALA A 139 -0.03 5.73 -17.26
CA ALA A 139 -0.23 6.34 -18.57
C ALA A 139 0.42 7.74 -18.71
N ASN A 140 0.74 8.40 -17.59
CA ASN A 140 1.20 9.79 -17.57
C ASN A 140 2.56 9.99 -16.89
N LEU A 141 3.20 8.92 -16.39
CA LEU A 141 4.57 8.93 -15.88
C LEU A 141 5.54 8.38 -16.94
N PRO A 142 6.81 8.84 -16.95
CA PRO A 142 7.81 8.29 -17.84
C PRO A 142 8.10 6.82 -17.53
N ASP A 143 8.44 6.05 -18.56
CA ASP A 143 8.92 4.68 -18.38
C ASP A 143 10.13 4.63 -17.44
N GLY A 144 10.17 3.61 -16.58
CA GLY A 144 11.25 3.40 -15.62
C GLY A 144 11.14 4.21 -14.31
N VAL A 145 10.13 5.08 -14.17
CA VAL A 145 9.80 5.68 -12.87
C VAL A 145 9.16 4.62 -11.98
N VAL A 146 9.77 4.36 -10.82
CA VAL A 146 9.24 3.39 -9.85
C VAL A 146 8.06 4.01 -9.11
N VAL A 147 6.89 3.38 -9.15
CA VAL A 147 5.70 3.85 -8.40
C VAL A 147 5.38 2.84 -7.32
N THR A 148 5.33 3.30 -6.07
CA THR A 148 5.06 2.49 -4.88
C THR A 148 4.08 3.21 -3.97
N GLY A 149 3.54 2.52 -2.96
CA GLY A 149 2.61 3.14 -2.03
C GLY A 149 1.59 2.21 -1.42
N GLY A 150 0.53 2.80 -0.86
CA GLY A 150 -0.56 2.06 -0.27
C GLY A 150 -1.81 2.89 -0.08
N LEU A 151 -2.92 2.18 0.10
CA LEU A 151 -4.21 2.74 0.44
C LEU A 151 -4.37 2.73 1.95
N ALA A 152 -4.73 3.89 2.51
CA ALA A 152 -5.00 4.10 3.92
C ALA A 152 -6.03 3.10 4.44
N GLY A 153 -5.96 2.78 5.74
CA GLY A 153 -6.91 1.85 6.37
C GLY A 153 -7.41 2.32 7.73
N ASP A 154 -8.37 1.59 8.28
CA ASP A 154 -8.88 1.78 9.63
C ASP A 154 -9.21 0.44 10.31
N ALA A 155 -8.19 -0.41 10.41
CA ALA A 155 -8.31 -1.80 10.87
C ALA A 155 -9.26 -2.58 9.94
N ASP A 156 -10.19 -3.35 10.48
CA ASP A 156 -11.17 -4.13 9.72
C ASP A 156 -12.53 -3.42 9.53
N ARG A 157 -12.62 -2.12 9.85
CA ARG A 157 -13.88 -1.36 9.87
C ARG A 157 -14.32 -0.86 8.49
N PHE A 158 -13.38 -0.38 7.67
CA PHE A 158 -13.67 0.22 6.36
C PHE A 158 -14.63 1.42 6.44
N GLU A 159 -14.50 2.26 7.47
CA GLU A 159 -15.46 3.35 7.74
C GLU A 159 -14.85 4.73 7.46
N ARG A 160 -13.60 4.95 7.85
CA ARG A 160 -12.95 6.26 7.78
C ARG A 160 -11.44 6.16 7.58
N THR A 161 -10.94 6.83 6.55
CA THR A 161 -9.51 6.93 6.27
C THR A 161 -9.05 8.37 6.20
N TRP A 162 -7.76 8.61 6.42
CA TRP A 162 -7.15 9.93 6.18
C TRP A 162 -5.81 9.80 5.46
N VAL A 163 -5.49 10.82 4.67
CA VAL A 163 -4.13 11.11 4.21
C VAL A 163 -3.71 12.51 4.66
N PHE A 164 -2.42 12.74 4.85
CA PHE A 164 -1.89 14.04 5.26
C PHE A 164 -1.76 14.99 4.07
N VAL A 165 -2.37 16.16 4.14
CA VAL A 165 -2.40 17.18 3.09
C VAL A 165 -2.16 18.55 3.70
N ASP A 166 -0.97 19.10 3.47
CA ASP A 166 -0.60 20.48 3.85
C ASP A 166 -0.99 20.90 5.28
N GLY A 167 -0.69 20.07 6.27
CA GLY A 167 -0.99 20.37 7.67
C GLY A 167 -2.39 19.97 8.13
N GLU A 168 -3.13 19.24 7.31
CA GLU A 168 -4.42 18.65 7.66
C GLU A 168 -4.42 17.14 7.40
N MET A 169 -5.18 16.40 8.18
CA MET A 169 -5.56 15.02 7.86
C MET A 169 -6.91 15.05 7.15
N ARG A 170 -6.98 14.51 5.93
CA ARG A 170 -8.18 14.61 5.08
C ARG A 170 -8.58 13.24 4.54
N SER A 171 -9.88 12.94 4.57
CA SER A 171 -10.49 11.84 3.81
C SER A 171 -10.72 12.25 2.36
N GLY A 172 -10.88 11.27 1.46
CA GLY A 172 -11.22 11.54 0.06
C GLY A 172 -10.11 12.32 -0.64
N TYR A 173 -8.86 11.92 -0.44
CA TYR A 173 -7.71 12.59 -1.02
C TYR A 173 -6.60 11.57 -1.34
N VAL A 174 -5.78 11.89 -2.34
CA VAL A 174 -4.61 11.11 -2.71
C VAL A 174 -3.41 12.03 -2.78
N THR A 175 -2.28 11.62 -2.18
CA THR A 175 -1.02 12.34 -2.24
C THR A 175 0.06 11.50 -2.90
N ALA A 176 1.01 12.19 -3.52
CA ALA A 176 2.18 11.60 -4.14
C ALA A 176 3.40 12.46 -3.84
N VAL A 177 4.55 11.83 -3.62
CA VAL A 177 5.85 12.50 -3.56
C VAL A 177 6.79 11.90 -4.59
N GLY A 178 7.32 12.75 -5.46
CA GLY A 178 8.33 12.40 -6.44
C GLY A 178 9.75 12.57 -5.89
N PHE A 179 10.63 11.63 -6.21
CA PHE A 179 12.06 11.63 -5.88
C PHE A 179 12.88 11.92 -7.13
N TYR A 180 13.76 12.91 -7.07
CA TYR A 180 14.47 13.44 -8.24
C TYR A 180 15.98 13.39 -8.07
N GLY A 181 16.69 13.08 -9.15
CA GLY A 181 18.15 13.03 -9.22
C GLY A 181 18.68 11.64 -9.55
N ASP A 182 19.96 11.52 -9.86
CA ASP A 182 20.60 10.25 -10.25
C ASP A 182 21.31 9.55 -9.08
N VAL A 183 21.35 10.16 -7.90
CA VAL A 183 21.96 9.62 -6.68
C VAL A 183 20.95 8.94 -5.75
N VAL A 184 19.66 9.27 -5.85
CA VAL A 184 18.62 8.53 -5.13
C VAL A 184 18.51 7.10 -5.65
N ARG A 185 18.43 6.15 -4.74
CA ARG A 185 18.25 4.72 -5.03
C ARG A 185 16.95 4.28 -4.40
N ILE A 186 16.03 3.84 -5.25
CA ILE A 186 14.73 3.31 -4.84
C ILE A 186 14.66 1.87 -5.31
N GLY A 187 14.66 0.94 -4.36
CA GLY A 187 14.39 -0.48 -4.63
C GLY A 187 12.96 -0.81 -4.23
N HIS A 188 12.37 -1.81 -4.87
CA HIS A 188 11.02 -2.24 -4.56
C HIS A 188 10.89 -3.76 -4.58
N GLY A 189 9.93 -4.28 -3.83
CA GLY A 189 9.58 -5.70 -3.81
C GLY A 189 8.09 -5.89 -3.60
N SER A 190 7.54 -6.98 -4.12
CA SER A 190 6.12 -7.31 -3.97
C SER A 190 5.94 -8.83 -4.04
N LYS A 191 5.39 -9.44 -2.98
CA LYS A 191 5.13 -10.89 -2.97
C LYS A 191 4.05 -11.29 -1.97
N GLY A 192 3.15 -12.17 -2.41
CA GLY A 192 1.96 -12.58 -1.65
C GLY A 192 2.09 -13.90 -0.88
N GLY A 193 2.82 -14.91 -1.36
CA GLY A 193 2.95 -16.18 -0.61
C GLY A 193 1.69 -17.06 -0.56
N TRP A 194 0.77 -16.90 -1.52
CA TRP A 194 -0.48 -17.66 -1.59
C TRP A 194 -0.39 -18.87 -2.53
N ASP A 195 -1.10 -19.94 -2.19
CA ASP A 195 -1.13 -21.16 -2.99
C ASP A 195 -2.35 -21.24 -3.88
N ILE A 196 -2.12 -21.37 -5.17
CA ILE A 196 -3.17 -21.59 -6.16
C ILE A 196 -3.75 -23.00 -6.00
N PHE A 197 -5.07 -23.11 -6.08
CA PHE A 197 -5.76 -24.40 -6.11
C PHE A 197 -7.07 -24.33 -6.92
N GLY A 198 -7.64 -25.50 -7.24
CA GLY A 198 -8.89 -25.58 -7.97
C GLY A 198 -8.72 -25.36 -9.48
N VAL A 199 -9.85 -25.15 -10.16
CA VAL A 199 -9.90 -25.00 -11.62
C VAL A 199 -9.78 -23.52 -12.00
N GLU A 200 -8.98 -23.22 -13.02
CA GLU A 200 -8.94 -21.88 -13.63
C GLU A 200 -10.25 -21.60 -14.39
N ARG A 201 -10.85 -20.44 -14.14
CA ARG A 201 -12.17 -20.01 -14.64
C ARG A 201 -12.04 -18.73 -15.45
N THR A 202 -12.89 -18.51 -16.44
CA THR A 202 -12.92 -17.27 -17.22
C THR A 202 -13.96 -16.30 -16.65
N VAL A 203 -13.59 -15.03 -16.47
CA VAL A 203 -14.53 -13.96 -16.14
C VAL A 203 -15.41 -13.67 -17.35
N THR A 204 -16.66 -14.11 -17.34
CA THR A 204 -17.59 -13.90 -18.46
C THR A 204 -18.42 -12.62 -18.30
N ARG A 205 -18.72 -12.22 -17.06
CA ARG A 205 -19.41 -10.95 -16.78
C ARG A 205 -18.90 -10.27 -15.52
N SER A 206 -18.46 -9.03 -15.66
CA SER A 206 -18.04 -8.15 -14.58
C SER A 206 -18.27 -6.68 -14.98
N SER A 207 -18.31 -5.81 -13.98
CA SER A 207 -18.33 -4.36 -14.15
C SER A 207 -17.39 -3.75 -13.11
N GLY A 208 -16.23 -3.25 -13.56
CA GLY A 208 -15.15 -2.83 -12.68
C GLY A 208 -14.73 -3.96 -11.73
N ASN A 209 -14.92 -3.74 -10.43
CA ASN A 209 -14.59 -4.68 -9.36
C ASN A 209 -15.74 -5.62 -8.95
N VAL A 210 -16.91 -5.52 -9.58
CA VAL A 210 -18.05 -6.39 -9.33
C VAL A 210 -18.05 -7.55 -10.33
N LEU A 211 -17.89 -8.76 -9.82
CA LEU A 211 -17.90 -10.00 -10.58
C LEU A 211 -19.28 -10.64 -10.53
N TYR A 212 -19.90 -10.84 -11.69
CA TYR A 212 -21.21 -11.46 -11.79
C TYR A 212 -21.13 -12.92 -12.25
N GLU A 213 -20.26 -13.23 -13.20
CA GLU A 213 -20.22 -14.56 -13.81
C GLU A 213 -18.82 -15.09 -14.10
N LEU A 214 -18.67 -16.39 -13.84
CA LEU A 214 -17.51 -17.21 -14.20
C LEU A 214 -17.96 -18.39 -15.06
N ASP A 215 -17.35 -18.54 -16.24
CA ASP A 215 -17.72 -19.55 -17.25
C ASP A 215 -19.23 -19.58 -17.57
N GLY A 216 -19.88 -18.42 -17.58
CA GLY A 216 -21.33 -18.30 -17.82
C GLY A 216 -22.21 -18.78 -16.66
N ARG A 217 -21.66 -18.98 -15.46
CA ARG A 217 -22.38 -19.30 -14.23
C ARG A 217 -22.29 -18.15 -13.22
N PRO A 218 -23.29 -17.95 -12.34
CA PRO A 218 -23.21 -16.95 -11.28
C PRO A 218 -21.95 -17.16 -10.41
N ALA A 219 -21.20 -16.07 -10.19
CA ALA A 219 -19.92 -16.14 -9.53
C ALA A 219 -20.04 -16.53 -8.05
N LEU A 220 -21.01 -15.95 -7.33
CA LEU A 220 -21.21 -16.24 -5.92
C LEU A 220 -21.63 -17.69 -5.67
N GLU A 221 -22.56 -18.23 -6.46
CA GLU A 221 -22.98 -19.64 -6.36
C GLU A 221 -21.78 -20.58 -6.52
N LEU A 222 -20.98 -20.37 -7.57
CA LEU A 222 -19.80 -21.17 -7.83
C LEU A 222 -18.77 -21.06 -6.69
N TYR A 223 -18.58 -19.86 -6.16
CA TYR A 223 -17.67 -19.62 -5.04
C TYR A 223 -18.12 -20.34 -3.77
N LYS A 224 -19.43 -20.34 -3.47
CA LYS A 224 -20.03 -21.09 -2.36
C LYS A 224 -19.90 -22.60 -2.52
N GLU A 225 -20.04 -23.13 -3.74
CA GLU A 225 -19.78 -24.56 -4.03
C GLU A 225 -18.37 -24.98 -3.60
N TYR A 226 -17.36 -24.13 -3.83
CA TYR A 226 -15.98 -24.43 -3.43
C TYR A 226 -15.74 -24.30 -1.92
N LEU A 227 -16.38 -23.33 -1.28
CA LEU A 227 -16.25 -23.09 0.16
C LEU A 227 -16.97 -24.14 0.99
N GLY A 228 -18.04 -24.75 0.45
CA GLY A 228 -18.92 -25.65 1.20
C GLY A 228 -19.47 -24.94 2.45
N ASP A 229 -19.37 -25.61 3.60
CA ASP A 229 -19.85 -25.08 4.89
C ASP A 229 -19.22 -23.73 5.29
N ARG A 230 -18.06 -23.37 4.73
CA ARG A 230 -17.42 -22.07 5.00
C ARG A 230 -18.13 -20.88 4.35
N ALA A 231 -19.06 -21.14 3.43
CA ALA A 231 -19.86 -20.12 2.76
C ALA A 231 -20.74 -19.33 3.74
N ASP A 232 -21.14 -19.94 4.87
CA ASP A 232 -21.98 -19.30 5.88
C ASP A 232 -21.29 -18.11 6.58
N GLY A 233 -19.95 -18.05 6.50
CA GLY A 233 -19.16 -16.94 7.06
C GLY A 233 -18.78 -15.86 6.05
N LEU A 234 -19.37 -15.84 4.86
CA LEU A 234 -19.10 -14.78 3.87
C LEU A 234 -19.62 -13.41 4.34
N PRO A 235 -18.93 -12.31 3.98
CA PRO A 235 -17.70 -12.28 3.18
C PRO A 235 -16.40 -12.55 3.97
N ALA A 236 -16.43 -12.57 5.30
CA ALA A 236 -15.22 -12.67 6.12
C ALA A 236 -14.35 -13.92 5.83
N THR A 237 -14.98 -15.08 5.61
CA THR A 237 -14.26 -16.32 5.28
C THR A 237 -13.52 -16.26 3.93
N ALA A 238 -13.91 -15.35 3.03
CA ALA A 238 -13.26 -15.17 1.73
C ALA A 238 -11.85 -14.59 1.83
N LEU A 239 -11.47 -13.98 2.97
CA LEU A 239 -10.09 -13.53 3.22
C LEU A 239 -9.08 -14.69 3.13
N LEU A 240 -9.50 -15.90 3.47
CA LEU A 240 -8.67 -17.10 3.38
C LEU A 240 -8.59 -17.67 1.97
N PHE A 241 -9.45 -17.18 1.06
CA PHE A 241 -9.66 -17.75 -0.27
C PHE A 241 -9.74 -16.70 -1.40
N PRO A 242 -8.72 -15.82 -1.55
CA PRO A 242 -8.76 -14.82 -2.61
C PRO A 242 -8.62 -15.45 -4.01
N LEU A 243 -8.79 -14.64 -5.05
CA LEU A 243 -8.60 -15.08 -6.43
C LEU A 243 -7.25 -14.62 -6.97
N ALA A 244 -6.50 -15.53 -7.59
CA ALA A 244 -5.42 -15.19 -8.51
C ALA A 244 -6.03 -14.76 -9.83
N LEU A 245 -5.85 -13.49 -10.20
CA LEU A 245 -6.24 -12.91 -11.48
C LEU A 245 -5.06 -12.97 -12.45
N ARG A 246 -5.31 -13.42 -13.67
CA ARG A 246 -4.35 -13.36 -14.78
C ARG A 246 -4.99 -12.68 -15.99
N ALA A 247 -4.37 -11.59 -16.42
CA ALA A 247 -4.72 -10.91 -17.67
C ALA A 247 -4.00 -11.59 -18.85
N GLY A 248 -4.71 -12.47 -19.58
CA GLY A 248 -4.14 -13.18 -20.73
C GLY A 248 -3.30 -14.41 -20.39
N ASN A 249 -2.57 -14.96 -21.38
CA ASN A 249 -1.86 -16.25 -21.25
C ASN A 249 -0.53 -16.14 -20.49
N ASP A 250 0.20 -15.04 -20.69
CA ASP A 250 1.53 -14.77 -20.14
C ASP A 250 1.52 -13.61 -19.12
N GLY A 251 0.34 -13.21 -18.66
CA GLY A 251 0.20 -12.12 -17.70
C GLY A 251 0.68 -12.49 -16.31
N ASP A 252 1.19 -11.49 -15.59
CA ASP A 252 1.49 -11.59 -14.17
C ASP A 252 0.24 -11.98 -13.37
N GLN A 253 0.44 -12.71 -12.28
CA GLN A 253 -0.63 -13.11 -11.37
C GLN A 253 -0.78 -12.08 -10.26
N ILE A 254 -1.95 -11.47 -10.20
CA ILE A 254 -2.31 -10.49 -9.17
C ILE A 254 -3.38 -11.09 -8.27
N VAL A 255 -3.28 -10.88 -6.97
CA VAL A 255 -4.31 -11.35 -6.03
C VAL A 255 -5.46 -10.34 -5.94
N ARG A 256 -6.70 -10.84 -5.87
CA ARG A 256 -7.91 -10.06 -5.67
C ARG A 256 -8.68 -10.57 -4.45
N THR A 257 -8.85 -9.69 -3.47
CA THR A 257 -9.60 -9.96 -2.23
C THR A 257 -11.08 -9.71 -2.43
N VAL A 258 -11.92 -10.59 -1.92
CA VAL A 258 -13.38 -10.39 -1.84
C VAL A 258 -13.68 -9.44 -0.68
N LEU A 259 -14.41 -8.36 -0.96
CA LEU A 259 -14.83 -7.37 0.03
C LEU A 259 -16.29 -7.58 0.45
N ALA A 260 -17.16 -7.93 -0.50
CA ALA A 260 -18.58 -8.14 -0.26
C ALA A 260 -19.17 -9.16 -1.21
N VAL A 261 -20.35 -9.67 -0.85
CA VAL A 261 -21.16 -10.58 -1.67
C VAL A 261 -22.59 -10.07 -1.70
N ASN A 262 -23.30 -10.33 -2.80
CA ASN A 262 -24.71 -9.98 -2.95
C ASN A 262 -25.51 -11.22 -3.37
N GLU A 263 -26.46 -11.62 -2.52
CA GLU A 263 -27.30 -12.80 -2.75
C GLU A 263 -28.39 -12.56 -3.79
N ASP A 264 -28.85 -11.33 -3.97
CA ASP A 264 -29.97 -11.03 -4.85
C ASP A 264 -29.58 -11.17 -6.32
N ASP A 265 -28.37 -10.70 -6.68
CA ASP A 265 -27.83 -10.77 -8.04
C ASP A 265 -26.68 -11.78 -8.20
N GLN A 266 -26.38 -12.54 -7.14
CA GLN A 266 -25.32 -13.55 -7.06
C GLN A 266 -23.93 -13.04 -7.48
N SER A 267 -23.63 -11.78 -7.14
CA SER A 267 -22.35 -11.13 -7.44
C SER A 267 -21.39 -11.08 -6.25
N MET A 268 -20.13 -10.81 -6.56
CA MET A 268 -19.03 -10.65 -5.60
C MET A 268 -18.28 -9.36 -5.91
N THR A 269 -18.02 -8.55 -4.89
CA THR A 269 -17.26 -7.29 -5.00
C THR A 269 -15.83 -7.50 -4.52
N PHE A 270 -14.85 -7.02 -5.28
CA PHE A 270 -13.42 -7.21 -5.00
C PHE A 270 -12.67 -5.90 -4.73
N ALA A 271 -11.49 -6.01 -4.11
CA ALA A 271 -10.55 -4.91 -3.85
C ALA A 271 -9.69 -4.55 -5.09
N GLY A 272 -10.35 -4.35 -6.23
CA GLY A 272 -9.72 -4.05 -7.52
C GLY A 272 -10.49 -4.68 -8.67
N ASP A 273 -10.22 -4.22 -9.90
CA ASP A 273 -11.01 -4.62 -11.06
C ASP A 273 -10.73 -6.06 -11.49
N LEU A 274 -11.76 -6.67 -12.09
CA LEU A 274 -11.71 -7.98 -12.74
C LEU A 274 -12.16 -7.84 -14.19
N PRO A 275 -11.25 -7.56 -15.14
CA PRO A 275 -11.61 -7.36 -16.53
C PRO A 275 -12.32 -8.58 -17.13
N GLN A 276 -13.38 -8.37 -17.91
CA GLN A 276 -14.02 -9.45 -18.66
C GLN A 276 -13.03 -10.14 -19.62
N GLY A 277 -13.09 -11.46 -19.70
CA GLY A 277 -12.17 -12.30 -20.47
C GLY A 277 -10.86 -12.64 -19.75
N SER A 278 -10.60 -12.06 -18.57
CA SER A 278 -9.49 -12.49 -17.72
C SER A 278 -9.74 -13.88 -17.13
N ARG A 279 -8.68 -14.51 -16.62
CA ARG A 279 -8.75 -15.80 -15.94
C ARG A 279 -8.58 -15.61 -14.44
N VAL A 280 -9.34 -16.36 -13.66
CA VAL A 280 -9.24 -16.39 -12.20
C VAL A 280 -9.11 -17.81 -11.68
N GLN A 281 -8.41 -17.96 -10.56
CA GLN A 281 -8.27 -19.23 -9.88
C GLN A 281 -8.23 -19.02 -8.37
N LEU A 282 -8.80 -19.94 -7.59
CA LEU A 282 -8.80 -19.83 -6.14
C LEU A 282 -7.38 -19.93 -5.58
N MET A 283 -7.15 -19.21 -4.49
CA MET A 283 -5.92 -19.30 -3.71
C MET A 283 -6.25 -19.61 -2.26
N ARG A 284 -5.33 -20.21 -1.52
CA ARG A 284 -5.47 -20.45 -0.08
C ARG A 284 -4.25 -19.95 0.68
N ALA A 285 -4.49 -19.50 1.90
CA ALA A 285 -3.44 -19.08 2.81
C ALA A 285 -2.59 -20.28 3.28
N ASN A 286 -1.30 -20.06 3.39
CA ASN A 286 -0.40 -20.84 4.23
C ASN A 286 0.45 -19.84 5.01
N PHE A 287 0.30 -19.83 6.34
CA PHE A 287 0.94 -18.86 7.23
C PHE A 287 2.45 -18.74 6.99
N ASP A 288 3.15 -19.87 6.90
CA ASP A 288 4.60 -19.88 6.69
C ASP A 288 4.95 -19.30 5.31
N ARG A 289 4.16 -19.60 4.28
CA ARG A 289 4.36 -19.01 2.95
C ARG A 289 4.05 -17.53 2.88
N LEU A 290 3.13 -17.02 3.71
CA LEU A 290 2.90 -15.58 3.82
C LEU A 290 4.15 -14.90 4.36
N ILE A 291 4.74 -15.42 5.43
CA ILE A 291 6.00 -14.91 6.02
C ILE A 291 7.16 -15.03 5.01
N ASP A 292 7.34 -16.18 4.36
CA ASP A 292 8.32 -16.34 3.26
C ASP A 292 8.04 -15.37 2.08
N GLY A 293 6.79 -14.95 1.93
CA GLY A 293 6.38 -13.92 1.00
C GLY A 293 7.02 -12.57 1.34
N ALA A 294 6.97 -12.16 2.61
CA ALA A 294 7.56 -10.91 3.08
C ALA A 294 9.08 -10.89 2.95
N SER A 295 9.79 -11.93 3.43
CA SER A 295 11.23 -12.11 3.18
C SER A 295 11.55 -12.11 1.67
N GLY A 296 10.73 -12.80 0.86
CA GLY A 296 10.88 -12.79 -0.59
C GLY A 296 10.71 -11.41 -1.22
N ALA A 297 9.80 -10.57 -0.71
CA ALA A 297 9.67 -9.18 -1.14
C ALA A 297 10.91 -8.37 -0.76
N ALA A 298 11.48 -8.61 0.43
CA ALA A 298 12.71 -7.95 0.89
C ALA A 298 13.90 -8.22 -0.04
N LEU A 299 14.10 -9.48 -0.40
CA LEU A 299 15.14 -9.89 -1.36
C LEU A 299 14.96 -9.25 -2.75
N MET A 300 13.72 -9.00 -3.19
CA MET A 300 13.45 -8.36 -4.49
C MET A 300 13.86 -6.89 -4.55
N THR A 301 13.90 -6.20 -3.40
CA THR A 301 14.32 -4.79 -3.34
C THR A 301 15.75 -4.58 -3.82
N LYS A 302 16.59 -5.62 -3.75
CA LYS A 302 18.03 -5.58 -4.04
C LYS A 302 18.74 -4.46 -3.26
N ALA A 303 18.29 -4.21 -2.03
CA ALA A 303 18.91 -3.23 -1.15
C ALA A 303 20.42 -3.51 -1.02
N SER A 304 21.23 -2.49 -1.29
CA SER A 304 22.69 -2.59 -1.14
C SER A 304 23.07 -2.67 0.33
N LYS A 305 24.00 -3.57 0.67
CA LYS A 305 24.61 -3.66 2.01
C LYS A 305 25.72 -2.62 2.24
N SER A 306 25.78 -1.54 1.44
CA SER A 306 26.84 -0.52 1.56
C SER A 306 26.59 0.38 2.76
N ALA A 307 27.55 0.41 3.69
CA ALA A 307 27.48 1.11 4.97
C ALA A 307 27.61 2.65 4.91
N GLU A 308 27.47 3.28 3.75
CA GLU A 308 27.79 4.71 3.57
C GLU A 308 26.59 5.67 3.73
N SER A 309 25.35 5.17 3.68
CA SER A 309 24.13 5.98 3.91
C SER A 309 23.07 5.16 4.63
N ASP A 310 22.22 5.82 5.42
CA ASP A 310 21.07 5.18 6.04
C ASP A 310 20.14 4.57 4.98
N LEU A 311 19.45 3.51 5.36
CA LEU A 311 18.46 2.82 4.53
C LEU A 311 17.10 2.91 5.24
N LEU A 312 16.13 3.51 4.57
CA LEU A 312 14.74 3.54 5.02
C LEU A 312 13.93 2.52 4.23
N VAL A 313 13.24 1.63 4.92
CA VAL A 313 12.27 0.69 4.36
C VAL A 313 10.86 1.16 4.72
N VAL A 314 10.02 1.30 3.70
CA VAL A 314 8.57 1.50 3.85
C VAL A 314 7.88 0.19 3.52
N ALA A 315 7.45 -0.53 4.54
CA ALA A 315 6.78 -1.83 4.45
C ALA A 315 5.25 -1.65 4.46
N ILE A 316 4.59 -2.04 3.38
CA ILE A 316 3.14 -1.89 3.23
C ILE A 316 2.54 -3.29 3.01
N SER A 317 1.66 -3.72 3.91
CA SER A 317 1.10 -5.07 3.91
C SER A 317 -0.42 -5.05 3.91
N CYS A 318 -1.08 -5.97 3.23
CA CYS A 318 -2.54 -5.99 3.25
C CYS A 318 -3.09 -6.30 4.64
N VAL A 319 -4.10 -5.55 5.10
CA VAL A 319 -4.85 -5.86 6.34
C VAL A 319 -5.37 -7.30 6.36
N GLY A 320 -5.72 -7.84 5.19
CA GLY A 320 -6.14 -9.24 5.07
C GLY A 320 -5.08 -10.23 5.54
N ARG A 321 -3.79 -9.92 5.32
CA ARG A 321 -2.68 -10.75 5.81
C ARG A 321 -2.57 -10.69 7.32
N ARG A 322 -2.70 -9.49 7.92
CA ARG A 322 -2.71 -9.31 9.37
C ARG A 322 -3.82 -10.13 10.03
N LEU A 323 -5.03 -10.06 9.48
CA LEU A 323 -6.19 -10.80 9.99
C LEU A 323 -6.00 -12.32 9.88
N VAL A 324 -5.36 -12.78 8.80
CA VAL A 324 -5.05 -14.20 8.62
C VAL A 324 -3.94 -14.65 9.56
N LEU A 325 -2.85 -13.90 9.68
CA LEU A 325 -1.68 -14.24 10.50
C LEU A 325 -1.95 -14.13 12.01
N GLY A 326 -2.83 -13.23 12.43
CA GLY A 326 -3.13 -12.98 13.84
C GLY A 326 -1.88 -12.59 14.61
N GLU A 327 -1.58 -13.30 15.70
CA GLU A 327 -0.40 -13.09 16.54
C GLU A 327 0.93 -13.27 15.77
N ARG A 328 0.92 -14.03 14.65
CA ARG A 328 2.11 -14.25 13.80
C ARG A 328 2.41 -13.07 12.87
N SER A 329 1.68 -11.96 12.97
CA SER A 329 1.93 -10.79 12.13
C SER A 329 3.30 -10.15 12.41
N GLU A 330 3.80 -10.25 13.64
CA GLU A 330 5.15 -9.76 13.98
C GLU A 330 6.25 -10.58 13.28
N GLU A 331 6.07 -11.90 13.10
CA GLU A 331 6.99 -12.73 12.32
C GLU A 331 7.10 -12.27 10.86
N GLU A 332 6.01 -11.76 10.28
CA GLU A 332 6.02 -11.18 8.93
C GLU A 332 6.93 -9.95 8.87
N VAL A 333 6.80 -9.04 9.83
CA VAL A 333 7.56 -7.78 9.91
C VAL A 333 9.04 -8.05 10.21
N GLU A 334 9.33 -8.99 11.11
CA GLU A 334 10.69 -9.45 11.45
C GLU A 334 11.39 -10.05 10.23
N SER A 335 10.71 -10.91 9.47
CA SER A 335 11.28 -11.56 8.28
C SER A 335 11.75 -10.59 7.20
N VAL A 336 11.20 -9.36 7.17
CA VAL A 336 11.68 -8.31 6.26
C VAL A 336 13.04 -7.80 6.71
N LEU A 337 13.18 -7.46 7.99
CA LEU A 337 14.42 -6.89 8.55
C LEU A 337 15.57 -7.89 8.52
N ASP A 338 15.30 -9.19 8.68
CA ASP A 338 16.31 -10.26 8.56
C ASP A 338 17.03 -10.27 7.21
N GLU A 339 16.35 -9.85 6.15
CA GLU A 339 16.92 -9.77 4.80
C GLU A 339 17.59 -8.42 4.51
N MET A 340 17.43 -7.43 5.40
CA MET A 340 17.95 -6.08 5.24
C MET A 340 19.34 -5.91 5.88
N PRO A 341 20.13 -4.92 5.44
CA PRO A 341 21.38 -4.54 6.12
C PRO A 341 21.14 -4.13 7.58
N GLU A 342 22.11 -4.41 8.46
CA GLU A 342 22.09 -3.93 9.84
C GLU A 342 22.00 -2.40 9.90
N GLY A 343 21.18 -1.87 10.81
CA GLY A 343 20.93 -0.43 10.93
C GLY A 343 19.87 0.12 9.98
N THR A 344 19.17 -0.75 9.24
CA THR A 344 17.99 -0.37 8.46
C THR A 344 16.88 0.16 9.37
N HIS A 345 16.26 1.27 8.96
CA HIS A 345 15.07 1.80 9.60
C HIS A 345 13.83 1.28 8.88
N GLN A 346 12.97 0.54 9.57
CA GLN A 346 11.71 0.06 9.01
C GLN A 346 10.52 0.83 9.58
N VAL A 347 9.69 1.35 8.68
CA VAL A 347 8.38 1.89 8.99
C VAL A 347 7.36 1.40 7.97
N GLY A 348 6.08 1.62 8.24
CA GLY A 348 5.05 1.42 7.24
C GLY A 348 3.73 1.10 7.91
N PHE A 349 2.90 0.30 7.24
CA PHE A 349 1.56 0.04 7.73
C PHE A 349 0.85 -1.12 7.04
N TYR A 350 -0.19 -1.61 7.72
CA TYR A 350 -1.19 -2.46 7.11
C TYR A 350 -2.24 -1.63 6.35
N SER A 351 -2.42 -1.93 5.07
CA SER A 351 -3.18 -1.16 4.08
C SER A 351 -4.46 -1.85 3.59
N TYR A 352 -5.32 -1.09 2.91
CA TYR A 352 -6.47 -1.61 2.15
C TYR A 352 -6.14 -1.99 0.70
N GLY A 353 -4.92 -1.70 0.28
CA GLY A 353 -4.37 -2.12 -1.00
C GLY A 353 -2.94 -1.63 -1.12
N GLU A 354 -2.12 -2.41 -1.81
CA GLU A 354 -0.69 -2.13 -1.94
C GLU A 354 -0.37 -1.68 -3.36
N ILE A 355 0.48 -0.67 -3.47
CA ILE A 355 0.91 -0.11 -4.75
C ILE A 355 2.38 -0.46 -4.93
N SER A 356 2.70 -1.24 -5.96
CA SER A 356 4.09 -1.58 -6.29
C SER A 356 4.16 -2.15 -7.70
N PRO A 357 5.30 -2.07 -8.40
CA PRO A 357 5.50 -2.82 -9.63
C PRO A 357 5.61 -4.32 -9.35
N TYR A 358 5.09 -5.12 -10.28
CA TYR A 358 5.39 -6.55 -10.30
C TYR A 358 6.72 -6.77 -11.02
N GLY A 359 7.71 -7.37 -10.33
CA GLY A 359 9.04 -7.60 -10.91
C GLY A 359 9.78 -6.31 -11.27
N SER A 360 9.98 -6.01 -12.56
CA SER A 360 10.56 -4.73 -13.03
C SER A 360 9.62 -3.98 -14.00
N GLY A 361 8.33 -4.30 -13.94
CA GLY A 361 7.32 -3.81 -14.86
C GLY A 361 6.66 -2.50 -14.42
N GLN A 362 5.46 -2.26 -14.96
CA GLN A 362 4.61 -1.16 -14.54
C GLN A 362 4.01 -1.43 -13.15
N CYS A 363 3.63 -0.35 -12.47
CA CYS A 363 2.96 -0.42 -11.19
C CYS A 363 1.58 -1.08 -11.31
N GLN A 364 1.18 -1.82 -10.29
CA GLN A 364 -0.15 -2.43 -10.19
C GLN A 364 -0.72 -2.26 -8.78
N LEU A 365 -2.04 -2.38 -8.67
CA LEU A 365 -2.72 -2.57 -7.39
C LEU A 365 -2.64 -4.04 -7.00
N HIS A 366 -2.02 -4.31 -5.86
CA HIS A 366 -1.95 -5.62 -5.22
C HIS A 366 -2.94 -5.70 -4.06
N ASN A 367 -3.36 -6.92 -3.76
CA ASN A 367 -4.05 -7.26 -2.52
C ASN A 367 -3.33 -8.45 -1.89
N GLN A 368 -3.55 -8.68 -0.59
CA GLN A 368 -3.02 -9.84 0.14
C GLN A 368 -1.51 -10.02 -0.05
N THR A 369 -0.81 -8.93 -0.30
CA THR A 369 0.59 -8.89 -0.66
C THR A 369 1.33 -8.01 0.34
N MET A 370 2.60 -8.32 0.60
CA MET A 370 3.49 -7.34 1.20
C MET A 370 4.31 -6.69 0.08
N THR A 371 4.32 -5.36 0.07
CA THR A 371 5.17 -4.55 -0.78
C THR A 371 6.17 -3.79 0.07
N LEU A 372 7.37 -3.63 -0.45
CA LEU A 372 8.45 -2.93 0.21
C LEU A 372 9.01 -1.87 -0.72
N THR A 373 9.30 -0.71 -0.15
CA THR A 373 10.04 0.36 -0.81
C THR A 373 11.28 0.66 0.01
N THR A 374 12.45 0.53 -0.61
CA THR A 374 13.73 0.89 0.01
C THR A 374 14.18 2.23 -0.54
N ILE A 375 14.65 3.10 0.34
CA ILE A 375 15.06 4.46 0.00
C ILE A 375 16.44 4.71 0.59
N THR A 376 17.39 5.11 -0.26
CA THR A 376 18.72 5.56 0.15
C THR A 376 19.28 6.55 -0.87
N GLU A 377 20.39 7.19 -0.55
CA GLU A 377 21.08 8.17 -1.39
C GLU A 377 22.57 7.86 -1.41
N ALA A 378 23.11 7.68 -2.61
CA ALA A 378 24.49 7.28 -2.86
C ALA A 378 25.49 8.44 -2.76
#